data_AF-A0A8H7RPU0-F1
#
_entry.id   AF-A0A8H7RPU0-F1
#
_cell.length_a   1.000
_cell.length_b   1.000
_cell.length_c   1.000
_cell.angle_alpha   90.00
_cell.angle_beta   90.00
_cell.angle_gamma   90.00
#
_symmetry.space_group_name_H-M   'P 1'
#
loop_
_entity.id
_entity.type
_entity.pdbx_description
1 polymer ?
#
loop_
_entity_poly.entity_id
_entity_poly.type
_entity_poly.pdbx_seq_one_letter_code
_entity_poly.pdbx_strand_id
1 'polypeptide(L)'
;SAYLTNLPRALLRVMAGFHKDGGRFYLRRAIEKPDPELCRKVFPMVEVWQERINQGRDHGDQSIAADGFLQMLRQLSIVFLQDSVPLQELYPRLSIWNAPLFQDPQYITFKNKLTRSMNEAPTPQDLTLQMAMPLMHDYVRAMHTDVSARLASLTHNMEQQAQRTSQFLDDLLSGRVSFSLQVDPSYIQNSHQSFTPSAPSTLLPITTSTAAINTTISNVGIPAQHTNNTPTNNIITTPSTADDPPHYKMSRGITNLYDLWREWHTGLSGSPAVLELERTWKTKWRRRGDDKWVNRRATIIREIQAYKEKYQLTPEAALKEIDDRRIVLGNKSINWMYENRTKWTTRVEE
;
A
#
# COMPACT_ATOMS: atom_id res chain seq x y z
N SER A 1 2.57 7.19 -5.40
CA SER A 1 1.75 8.34 -4.96
C SER A 1 0.88 7.90 -3.79
N ALA A 2 1.29 8.18 -2.55
CA ALA A 2 0.74 7.56 -1.32
C ALA A 2 -0.23 8.44 -0.53
N TYR A 3 -0.40 9.70 -0.94
CA TYR A 3 -1.12 10.71 -0.16
C TYR A 3 -2.18 11.39 -1.03
N LEU A 4 -3.45 11.12 -0.74
CA LEU A 4 -4.52 12.08 -0.99
C LEU A 4 -4.76 12.78 0.37
N THR A 5 -3.96 13.82 0.56
CA THR A 5 -4.15 15.02 1.40
C THR A 5 -4.49 14.94 2.90
N ASN A 6 -4.68 13.79 3.55
CA ASN A 6 -4.52 13.60 5.02
C ASN A 6 -4.79 12.15 5.49
N LEU A 7 -5.36 11.29 4.64
CA LEU A 7 -5.58 9.88 4.97
C LEU A 7 -4.63 8.96 4.19
N PRO A 8 -3.90 8.04 4.86
CA PRO A 8 -3.11 7.04 4.17
C PRO A 8 -3.98 6.17 3.25
N ARG A 9 -3.57 5.98 1.99
CA ARG A 9 -4.30 5.13 1.04
C ARG A 9 -4.48 3.69 1.55
N ALA A 10 -3.52 3.18 2.31
CA ALA A 10 -3.60 1.87 2.96
C ALA A 10 -4.74 1.83 3.99
N LEU A 11 -4.91 2.89 4.79
CA LEU A 11 -6.01 2.99 5.76
C LEU A 11 -7.37 3.06 5.05
N LEU A 12 -7.51 3.93 4.05
CA LEU A 12 -8.75 4.03 3.25
C LEU A 12 -9.13 2.70 2.60
N ARG A 13 -8.14 1.95 2.13
CA ARG A 13 -8.32 0.63 1.54
C ARG A 13 -8.86 -0.37 2.55
N VAL A 14 -8.25 -0.43 3.74
CA VAL A 14 -8.69 -1.30 4.84
C VAL A 14 -10.10 -0.92 5.32
N MET A 15 -10.37 0.38 5.49
CA MET A 15 -11.69 0.88 5.90
C MET A 15 -12.78 0.56 4.87
N ALA A 16 -12.44 0.54 3.58
CA ALA A 16 -13.35 0.14 2.51
C ALA A 16 -13.48 -1.39 2.38
N GLY A 17 -12.92 -2.18 3.30
CA GLY A 17 -13.03 -3.65 3.34
C GLY A 17 -12.02 -4.39 2.46
N PHE A 18 -10.99 -3.72 1.94
CA PHE A 18 -9.97 -4.32 1.08
C PHE A 18 -8.67 -4.64 1.82
N HIS A 19 -7.91 -5.60 1.30
CA HIS A 19 -6.64 -6.03 1.91
C HIS A 19 -5.57 -4.93 1.94
N LYS A 20 -4.81 -4.85 3.04
CA LYS A 20 -3.82 -3.79 3.31
C LYS A 20 -2.67 -3.73 2.30
N ASP A 21 -2.21 -4.90 1.83
CA ASP A 21 -1.00 -5.02 0.98
C ASP A 21 -1.25 -4.59 -0.47
N GLY A 22 -2.48 -4.16 -0.77
CA GLY A 22 -2.90 -3.91 -2.13
C GLY A 22 -2.97 -5.20 -2.95
N GLY A 23 -3.46 -5.09 -4.18
CA GLY A 23 -3.67 -6.24 -5.04
C GLY A 23 -4.68 -5.95 -6.13
N ARG A 24 -4.88 -6.95 -7.00
CA ARG A 24 -5.93 -6.95 -8.02
C ARG A 24 -7.27 -7.22 -7.34
N PHE A 25 -8.06 -6.17 -7.15
CA PHE A 25 -9.45 -6.31 -6.76
C PHE A 25 -10.27 -6.49 -8.03
N TYR A 26 -11.12 -7.51 -8.04
CA TYR A 26 -11.97 -7.80 -9.16
C TYR A 26 -13.36 -7.19 -8.92
N LEU A 27 -13.65 -6.11 -9.63
CA LEU A 27 -14.95 -5.46 -9.63
C LEU A 27 -15.74 -6.01 -10.82
N ARG A 28 -16.57 -7.04 -10.59
CA ARG A 28 -17.42 -7.64 -11.64
C ARG A 28 -18.28 -6.61 -12.39
N ARG A 29 -18.71 -5.56 -11.68
CA ARG A 29 -19.49 -4.47 -12.27
C ARG A 29 -18.70 -3.48 -13.13
N ALA A 30 -17.38 -3.45 -12.99
CA ALA A 30 -16.51 -2.51 -13.69
C ALA A 30 -15.75 -3.13 -14.88
N ILE A 31 -16.13 -4.34 -15.31
CA ILE A 31 -15.54 -5.02 -16.47
C ILE A 31 -15.75 -4.19 -17.74
N GLU A 32 -16.99 -3.72 -17.93
CA GLU A 32 -17.34 -2.86 -19.05
C GLU A 32 -17.38 -1.40 -18.61
N LYS A 33 -16.83 -0.53 -19.45
CA LYS A 33 -16.95 0.92 -19.27
C LYS A 33 -18.17 1.43 -20.03
N PRO A 34 -19.07 2.20 -19.39
CA PRO A 34 -20.20 2.81 -20.07
C PRO A 34 -19.73 3.84 -21.09
N ASP A 35 -20.53 4.05 -22.13
CA ASP A 35 -20.27 5.04 -23.18
C ASP A 35 -20.22 6.45 -22.56
N PRO A 36 -19.22 7.29 -22.91
CA PRO A 36 -19.16 8.69 -22.47
C PRO A 36 -20.44 9.48 -22.75
N GLU A 37 -21.14 9.23 -23.86
CA GLU A 37 -22.40 9.91 -24.17
C GLU A 37 -23.51 9.54 -23.19
N LEU A 38 -23.59 8.25 -22.84
CA LEU A 38 -24.53 7.76 -21.85
C LEU A 38 -24.20 8.34 -20.46
N CYS A 39 -22.92 8.45 -20.11
CA CYS A 39 -22.49 9.05 -18.85
C CYS A 39 -22.93 10.52 -18.71
N ARG A 40 -22.95 11.28 -19.81
CA ARG A 40 -23.44 12.67 -19.83
C ARG A 40 -24.94 12.77 -19.56
N LYS A 41 -25.72 11.78 -20.00
CA LYS A 41 -27.18 11.75 -19.77
C LYS A 41 -27.54 11.53 -18.30
N VAL A 42 -26.65 10.98 -17.47
CA VAL A 42 -26.88 10.77 -16.03
C VAL A 42 -26.93 12.09 -15.26
N PHE A 43 -25.97 12.99 -15.52
CA PHE A 43 -25.92 14.30 -14.89
C PHE A 43 -25.72 15.42 -15.93
N PRO A 44 -26.76 15.76 -16.73
CA PRO A 44 -26.64 16.70 -17.85
C PRO A 44 -26.17 18.10 -17.44
N MET A 45 -26.40 18.47 -16.18
CA MET A 45 -25.98 19.76 -15.64
C MET A 45 -24.46 19.89 -15.49
N VAL A 46 -23.72 18.77 -15.45
CA VAL A 46 -22.27 18.80 -15.26
C VAL A 46 -21.57 19.53 -16.41
N GLU A 47 -21.98 19.27 -17.65
CA GLU A 47 -21.46 19.95 -18.84
C GLU A 47 -21.84 21.43 -18.86
N VAL A 48 -23.09 21.74 -18.51
CA VAL A 48 -23.59 23.12 -18.46
C VAL A 48 -22.79 23.96 -17.45
N TRP A 49 -22.57 23.43 -16.26
CA TRP A 49 -21.81 24.10 -15.22
C TRP A 49 -20.32 24.16 -15.54
N GLN A 50 -19.74 23.12 -16.14
CA GLN A 50 -18.35 23.16 -16.60
C GLN A 50 -18.16 24.29 -17.62
N GLU A 51 -19.07 24.42 -18.58
CA GLU A 51 -18.99 25.45 -19.61
C GLU A 51 -19.14 26.86 -19.01
N ARG A 52 -20.06 27.04 -18.06
CA ARG A 52 -20.20 28.32 -17.32
C ARG A 52 -18.94 28.70 -16.54
N ILE A 53 -18.29 27.73 -15.91
CA ILE A 53 -17.02 27.93 -15.20
C ILE A 53 -15.90 28.28 -16.18
N ASN A 54 -15.80 27.57 -17.31
CA ASN A 54 -14.80 27.83 -18.35
C ASN A 54 -14.94 29.24 -18.95
N GLN A 55 -16.19 29.70 -19.13
CA GLN A 55 -16.49 31.02 -19.67
C GLN A 55 -16.37 32.16 -18.64
N GLY A 56 -16.01 31.85 -17.39
CA GLY A 56 -15.82 32.85 -16.33
C GLY A 56 -17.10 33.61 -15.94
N ARG A 57 -18.28 33.10 -16.33
CA ARG A 57 -19.56 33.83 -16.18
C ARG A 57 -20.06 33.92 -14.74
N ASP A 58 -19.70 32.98 -13.88
CA ASP A 58 -20.18 32.92 -12.50
C ASP A 58 -19.08 33.10 -11.43
N HIS A 59 -17.79 32.93 -11.75
CA HIS A 59 -16.71 33.02 -10.77
C HIS A 59 -15.47 33.72 -11.34
N GLY A 60 -15.15 34.90 -10.78
CA GLY A 60 -13.89 35.62 -11.05
C GLY A 60 -12.62 34.91 -10.56
N ASP A 61 -12.77 33.80 -9.83
CA ASP A 61 -11.69 32.87 -9.49
C ASP A 61 -12.11 31.48 -9.97
N GLN A 62 -11.29 30.82 -10.80
CA GLN A 62 -11.44 29.41 -11.17
C GLN A 62 -11.59 28.54 -9.90
N SER A 63 -12.82 28.19 -9.53
CA SER A 63 -13.04 27.51 -8.25
C SER A 63 -12.65 26.04 -8.38
N ILE A 64 -11.44 25.72 -7.91
CA ILE A 64 -10.87 24.36 -7.87
C ILE A 64 -11.84 23.37 -7.22
N ALA A 65 -12.65 23.83 -6.25
CA ALA A 65 -13.66 23.02 -5.59
C ALA A 65 -14.84 22.66 -6.51
N ALA A 66 -15.35 23.59 -7.31
CA ALA A 66 -16.43 23.27 -8.25
C ALA A 66 -15.93 22.32 -9.34
N ASP A 67 -14.73 22.56 -9.88
CA ASP A 67 -14.14 21.66 -10.86
C ASP A 67 -13.92 20.24 -10.30
N GLY A 68 -13.40 20.14 -9.07
CA GLY A 68 -13.26 18.87 -8.37
C GLY A 68 -14.59 18.17 -8.08
N PHE A 69 -15.64 18.93 -7.75
CA PHE A 69 -16.99 18.40 -7.52
C PHE A 69 -17.63 17.89 -8.83
N LEU A 70 -17.50 18.65 -9.92
CA LEU A 70 -17.95 18.21 -11.25
C LEU A 70 -17.19 16.97 -11.71
N GLN A 71 -15.88 16.91 -11.46
CA GLN A 71 -15.07 15.72 -11.73
C GLN A 71 -15.55 14.52 -10.92
N MET A 72 -15.89 14.72 -9.64
CA MET A 72 -16.49 13.68 -8.80
C MET A 72 -17.82 13.18 -9.38
N LEU A 73 -18.72 14.08 -9.80
CA LEU A 73 -19.99 13.70 -10.42
C LEU A 73 -19.80 12.88 -11.71
N ARG A 74 -18.79 13.20 -12.53
CA ARG A 74 -18.43 12.37 -13.71
C ARG A 74 -17.95 10.98 -13.33
N GLN A 75 -17.23 10.82 -12.22
CA GLN A 75 -16.84 9.49 -11.74
C GLN A 75 -18.06 8.74 -11.19
N LEU A 76 -18.95 9.44 -10.49
CA LEU A 76 -20.17 8.84 -9.95
C LEU A 76 -21.15 8.42 -11.06
N SER A 77 -21.20 9.09 -12.21
CA SER A 77 -22.06 8.64 -13.32
C SER A 77 -21.63 7.29 -13.88
N ILE A 78 -20.32 7.06 -13.97
CA ILE A 78 -19.75 5.76 -14.38
C ILE A 78 -20.15 4.68 -13.38
N VAL A 79 -19.91 4.92 -12.08
CA VAL A 79 -20.24 3.97 -11.02
C VAL A 79 -21.74 3.71 -10.95
N PHE A 80 -22.56 4.75 -11.08
CA PHE A 80 -24.02 4.64 -11.08
C PHE A 80 -24.53 3.75 -12.21
N LEU A 81 -24.03 3.91 -13.44
CA LEU A 81 -24.40 3.08 -14.58
C LEU A 81 -23.92 1.63 -14.44
N GLN A 82 -22.71 1.43 -13.90
CA GLN A 82 -22.18 0.09 -13.65
C GLN A 82 -23.00 -0.65 -12.58
N ASP A 83 -23.40 0.06 -11.53
CA ASP A 83 -24.14 -0.50 -10.39
C ASP A 83 -25.64 -0.67 -10.71
N SER A 84 -26.19 0.13 -11.64
CA SER A 84 -27.62 0.05 -11.99
C SER A 84 -28.02 -1.29 -12.59
N VAL A 85 -27.13 -1.97 -13.30
CA VAL A 85 -27.41 -3.28 -13.91
C VAL A 85 -27.71 -4.35 -12.85
N PRO A 86 -26.80 -4.68 -11.91
CA PRO A 86 -27.10 -5.64 -10.85
C PRO A 86 -28.18 -5.13 -9.88
N LEU A 87 -28.26 -3.82 -9.64
CA LEU A 87 -29.31 -3.26 -8.76
C LEU A 87 -30.72 -3.39 -9.37
N GLN A 88 -30.86 -3.33 -10.70
CA GLN A 88 -32.13 -3.60 -11.36
C GLN A 88 -32.57 -5.06 -11.18
N GLU A 89 -31.63 -6.01 -11.19
CA GLU A 89 -31.91 -7.43 -10.95
C GLU A 89 -32.31 -7.69 -9.50
N LEU A 90 -31.61 -7.06 -8.55
CA LEU A 90 -31.87 -7.22 -7.11
C LEU A 90 -33.14 -6.48 -6.64
N TYR A 91 -33.41 -5.31 -7.19
CA TYR A 91 -34.48 -4.41 -6.74
C TYR A 91 -35.33 -3.88 -7.91
N PRO A 92 -36.07 -4.74 -8.62
CA PRO A 92 -36.80 -4.34 -9.83
C PRO A 92 -37.96 -3.37 -9.56
N ARG A 93 -38.43 -3.24 -8.31
CA ARG A 93 -39.58 -2.41 -7.93
C ARG A 93 -39.25 -0.94 -7.68
N LEU A 94 -37.99 -0.52 -7.79
CA LEU A 94 -37.61 0.87 -7.53
C LEU A 94 -38.10 1.79 -8.66
N SER A 95 -38.71 2.91 -8.30
CA SER A 95 -39.23 3.90 -9.26
C SER A 95 -38.14 4.58 -10.08
N ILE A 96 -36.88 4.53 -9.63
CA ILE A 96 -35.73 5.09 -10.35
C ILE A 96 -35.56 4.46 -11.74
N TRP A 97 -35.95 3.20 -11.91
CA TRP A 97 -35.84 2.48 -13.19
C TRP A 97 -36.84 2.94 -14.25
N ASN A 98 -37.85 3.71 -13.87
CA ASN A 98 -38.81 4.31 -14.81
C ASN A 98 -38.27 5.58 -15.49
N ALA A 99 -37.06 6.03 -15.12
CA ALA A 99 -36.46 7.23 -15.72
C ALA A 99 -36.04 6.97 -17.19
N PRO A 100 -36.21 7.97 -18.09
CA PRO A 100 -35.91 7.87 -19.54
C PRO A 100 -34.52 7.30 -19.87
N LEU A 101 -33.54 7.58 -19.00
CA LEU A 101 -32.17 7.07 -19.10
C LEU A 101 -32.11 5.54 -19.24
N PHE A 102 -33.00 4.81 -18.54
CA PHE A 102 -32.98 3.35 -18.50
C PHE A 102 -33.76 2.71 -19.65
N GLN A 103 -34.57 3.48 -20.38
CA GLN A 103 -35.19 3.05 -21.64
C GLN A 103 -34.34 3.39 -22.87
N ASP A 104 -33.22 4.09 -22.69
CA ASP A 104 -32.31 4.48 -23.78
C ASP A 104 -31.68 3.23 -24.44
N PRO A 105 -31.69 3.13 -25.79
CA PRO A 105 -31.03 2.04 -26.52
C PRO A 105 -29.54 1.86 -26.18
N GLN A 106 -28.82 2.96 -25.90
CA GLN A 106 -27.42 2.92 -25.49
C GLN A 106 -27.27 2.23 -24.13
N TYR A 107 -28.17 2.52 -23.18
CA TYR A 107 -28.19 1.88 -21.87
C TYR A 107 -28.52 0.39 -21.98
N ILE A 108 -29.53 0.01 -22.78
CA ILE A 108 -29.92 -1.38 -22.95
C ILE A 108 -28.78 -2.20 -23.57
N THR A 109 -28.08 -1.65 -24.56
CA THR A 109 -26.91 -2.29 -25.17
C THR A 109 -25.79 -2.50 -24.14
N PHE A 110 -25.49 -1.46 -23.35
CA PHE A 110 -24.52 -1.53 -22.27
C PHE A 110 -24.91 -2.58 -21.22
N LYS A 111 -26.17 -2.59 -20.77
CA LYS A 111 -26.72 -3.55 -19.83
C LYS A 111 -26.51 -4.99 -20.31
N ASN A 112 -26.92 -5.29 -21.54
CA ASN A 112 -26.80 -6.62 -22.11
C ASN A 112 -25.33 -7.07 -22.21
N LYS A 113 -24.45 -6.17 -22.65
CA LYS A 113 -23.01 -6.43 -22.73
C LYS A 113 -22.41 -6.70 -21.34
N LEU A 114 -22.74 -5.84 -20.37
CA LEU A 114 -22.23 -5.99 -19.01
C LEU A 114 -22.75 -7.27 -18.36
N THR A 115 -24.05 -7.59 -18.44
CA THR A 115 -24.60 -8.84 -17.90
C THR A 115 -23.93 -10.07 -18.52
N ARG A 116 -23.65 -10.05 -19.83
CA ARG A 116 -22.90 -11.12 -20.49
C ARG A 116 -21.47 -11.24 -19.95
N SER A 117 -20.71 -10.14 -19.92
CA SER A 117 -19.35 -10.12 -19.39
C SER A 117 -19.30 -10.48 -17.91
N MET A 118 -20.31 -10.13 -17.12
CA MET A 118 -20.43 -10.55 -15.74
C MET A 118 -20.59 -12.07 -15.62
N ASN A 119 -21.44 -12.69 -16.44
CA ASN A 119 -21.69 -14.14 -16.41
C ASN A 119 -20.53 -14.97 -16.96
N GLU A 120 -19.79 -14.46 -17.95
CA GLU A 120 -18.64 -15.14 -18.54
C GLU A 120 -17.36 -14.98 -17.70
N ALA A 121 -17.30 -13.98 -16.81
CA ALA A 121 -16.07 -13.71 -16.10
C ALA A 121 -15.81 -14.67 -14.92
N PRO A 122 -14.55 -15.11 -14.74
CA PRO A 122 -14.17 -16.01 -13.65
C PRO A 122 -14.42 -15.38 -12.29
N THR A 123 -14.97 -16.19 -11.39
CA THR A 123 -15.30 -15.84 -10.01
C THR A 123 -14.01 -15.47 -9.26
N PRO A 124 -14.03 -14.57 -8.25
CA PRO A 124 -12.83 -14.23 -7.46
C PRO A 124 -12.11 -15.45 -6.83
N GLN A 125 -12.83 -16.55 -6.62
CA GLN A 125 -12.27 -17.85 -6.20
C GLN A 125 -11.40 -18.47 -7.30
N ASP A 126 -11.79 -18.37 -8.56
CA ASP A 126 -11.03 -18.85 -9.71
C ASP A 126 -9.74 -18.06 -9.91
N LEU A 127 -9.77 -16.74 -9.68
CA LEU A 127 -8.59 -15.88 -9.66
C LEU A 127 -7.63 -16.24 -8.52
N THR A 128 -8.17 -16.59 -7.34
CA THR A 128 -7.36 -17.04 -6.19
C THR A 128 -6.73 -18.41 -6.45
N LEU A 129 -7.51 -19.34 -7.04
CA LEU A 129 -7.02 -20.66 -7.47
C LEU A 129 -5.96 -20.52 -8.57
N GLN A 130 -6.13 -19.60 -9.52
CA GLN A 130 -5.13 -19.34 -10.55
C GLN A 130 -3.81 -18.81 -9.96
N MET A 131 -3.88 -18.02 -8.89
CA MET A 131 -2.69 -17.57 -8.15
C MET A 131 -2.06 -18.69 -7.31
N ALA A 132 -2.85 -19.66 -6.85
CA ALA A 132 -2.36 -20.84 -6.13
C ALA A 132 -1.86 -21.95 -7.07
N MET A 133 -2.23 -21.93 -8.36
CA MET A 133 -1.88 -22.96 -9.34
C MET A 133 -0.37 -23.22 -9.47
N PRO A 134 0.52 -22.20 -9.52
CA PRO A 134 1.96 -22.44 -9.59
C PRO A 134 2.51 -23.16 -8.35
N LEU A 135 2.03 -22.77 -7.16
CA LEU A 135 2.45 -23.38 -5.89
C LEU A 135 1.92 -24.81 -5.75
N MET A 136 0.66 -25.03 -6.14
CA MET A 136 0.05 -26.36 -6.17
C MET A 136 0.73 -27.26 -7.21
N HIS A 137 1.12 -26.72 -8.36
CA HIS A 137 1.83 -27.45 -9.41
C HIS A 137 3.19 -27.96 -8.94
N ASP A 138 3.95 -27.10 -8.25
CA ASP A 138 5.23 -27.50 -7.68
C ASP A 138 5.06 -28.53 -6.56
N TYR A 139 4.03 -28.39 -5.73
CA TYR A 139 3.70 -29.39 -4.71
C TYR A 139 3.28 -30.74 -5.31
N VAL A 140 2.41 -30.74 -6.31
CA VAL A 140 1.96 -31.95 -7.01
C VAL A 140 3.12 -32.62 -7.74
N ARG A 141 4.00 -31.84 -8.38
CA ARG A 141 5.21 -32.36 -9.00
C ARG A 141 6.15 -32.98 -7.96
N ALA A 142 6.37 -32.31 -6.83
CA ALA A 142 7.19 -32.82 -5.74
C ALA A 142 6.62 -34.13 -5.15
N MET A 143 5.31 -34.19 -4.93
CA MET A 143 4.62 -35.41 -4.52
C MET A 143 4.75 -36.53 -5.57
N HIS A 144 4.54 -36.22 -6.85
CA HIS A 144 4.68 -37.19 -7.93
C HIS A 144 6.12 -37.73 -7.97
N THR A 145 7.13 -36.88 -7.83
CA THR A 145 8.52 -37.30 -7.77
C THR A 145 8.79 -38.21 -6.57
N ASP A 146 8.28 -37.88 -5.37
CA ASP A 146 8.45 -38.72 -4.18
C ASP A 146 7.77 -40.09 -4.35
N VAL A 147 6.51 -40.11 -4.81
CA VAL A 147 5.78 -41.37 -5.05
C VAL A 147 6.48 -42.22 -6.10
N SER A 148 6.95 -41.61 -7.19
CA SER A 148 7.68 -42.33 -8.24
C SER A 148 9.00 -42.91 -7.73
N ALA A 149 9.73 -42.17 -6.89
CA ALA A 149 10.98 -42.63 -6.29
C ALA A 149 10.73 -43.80 -5.31
N ARG A 150 9.66 -43.73 -4.51
CA ARG A 150 9.25 -44.84 -3.64
C ARG A 150 8.87 -46.08 -4.45
N LEU A 151 8.09 -45.91 -5.51
CA LEU A 151 7.72 -47.02 -6.39
C LEU A 151 8.96 -47.69 -7.01
N ALA A 152 9.91 -46.89 -7.52
CA ALA A 152 11.16 -47.40 -8.07
C ALA A 152 12.02 -48.14 -7.02
N SER A 153 12.04 -47.66 -5.77
CA SER A 153 12.73 -48.35 -4.68
C SER A 153 12.08 -49.69 -4.32
N LEU A 154 10.75 -49.78 -4.43
CA LEU A 154 9.99 -50.98 -4.12
C LEU A 154 10.21 -52.04 -5.20
N THR A 155 10.16 -51.64 -6.47
CA THR A 155 10.49 -52.55 -7.59
C THR A 155 11.93 -53.04 -7.48
N HIS A 156 12.88 -52.16 -7.13
CA HIS A 156 14.27 -52.55 -6.95
C HIS A 156 14.48 -53.53 -5.79
N ASN A 157 13.83 -53.30 -4.65
CA ASN A 157 13.89 -54.24 -3.51
C ASN A 157 13.27 -55.59 -3.85
N MET A 158 12.14 -55.62 -4.57
CA MET A 158 11.52 -56.88 -5.00
C MET A 158 12.41 -57.65 -5.97
N GLU A 159 13.05 -56.96 -6.91
CA GLU A 159 13.95 -57.59 -7.88
C GLU A 159 15.23 -58.12 -7.20
N GLN A 160 15.80 -57.38 -6.25
CA GLN A 160 16.91 -57.87 -5.42
C GLN A 160 16.51 -59.10 -4.60
N GLN A 161 15.30 -59.13 -4.04
CA GLN A 161 14.82 -60.30 -3.29
C GLN A 161 14.67 -61.52 -4.22
N ALA A 162 14.09 -61.33 -5.41
CA ALA A 162 13.97 -62.39 -6.41
C ALA A 162 15.34 -62.92 -6.85
N GLN A 163 16.32 -62.04 -7.07
CA GLN A 163 17.70 -62.43 -7.41
C GLN A 163 18.38 -63.18 -6.28
N ARG A 164 18.23 -62.73 -5.02
CA ARG A 164 18.77 -63.46 -3.85
C ARG A 164 18.13 -64.83 -3.68
N THR A 165 16.82 -64.94 -3.87
CA THR A 165 16.15 -66.26 -3.81
C THR A 165 16.62 -67.18 -4.93
N SER A 166 16.83 -66.64 -6.13
CA SER A 166 17.35 -67.43 -7.26
C SER A 166 18.77 -67.92 -6.98
N GLN A 167 19.66 -67.05 -6.50
CA GLN A 167 21.03 -67.41 -6.12
C GLN A 167 21.06 -68.45 -4.98
N PHE A 168 20.20 -68.31 -3.98
CA PHE A 168 20.10 -69.29 -2.89
C PHE A 168 19.63 -70.67 -3.39
N LEU A 169 18.66 -70.70 -4.31
CA LEU A 169 18.22 -71.95 -4.94
C LEU A 169 19.33 -72.58 -5.80
N ASP A 170 20.11 -71.76 -6.50
CA ASP A 170 21.23 -72.23 -7.31
C ASP A 170 22.37 -72.80 -6.44
N ASP A 171 22.67 -72.16 -5.30
CA ASP A 171 23.65 -72.66 -4.32
C ASP A 171 23.19 -73.96 -3.63
N LEU A 172 21.89 -74.13 -3.40
CA LEU A 172 21.29 -75.38 -2.91
C LEU A 172 21.45 -76.52 -3.93
N LEU A 173 21.10 -76.25 -5.20
CA LEU A 173 21.16 -77.25 -6.27
C LEU A 173 22.61 -77.59 -6.67
N SER A 174 23.52 -76.63 -6.53
CA SER A 174 24.95 -76.80 -6.79
C SER A 174 25.71 -77.46 -5.62
N GLY A 175 25.03 -77.81 -4.53
CA GLY A 175 25.60 -78.51 -3.38
C GLY A 175 26.54 -77.66 -2.51
N ARG A 176 26.47 -76.34 -2.60
CA ARG A 176 27.31 -75.39 -1.85
C ARG A 176 26.75 -75.01 -0.47
N VAL A 177 25.53 -75.43 -0.17
CA VAL A 177 24.87 -75.20 1.12
C VAL A 177 24.95 -76.46 1.97
N SER A 178 25.62 -76.36 3.13
CA SER A 178 25.60 -77.40 4.15
C SER A 178 24.49 -77.10 5.16
N PHE A 179 23.56 -78.03 5.35
CA PHE A 179 22.61 -77.98 6.45
C PHE A 179 23.23 -78.71 7.65
N SER A 180 23.18 -78.09 8.83
CA SER A 180 23.40 -78.81 10.09
C SER A 180 22.04 -79.09 10.71
N LEU A 181 21.67 -80.37 10.78
CA LEU A 181 20.45 -80.80 11.44
C LEU A 181 20.78 -80.98 12.93
N GLN A 182 20.48 -79.98 13.76
CA GLN A 182 20.50 -80.18 15.22
C GLN A 182 19.24 -80.97 15.60
N VAL A 183 19.40 -82.28 15.81
CA VAL A 183 18.40 -83.15 16.40
C VAL A 183 18.59 -83.11 17.91
N ASP A 184 17.64 -82.53 18.64
CA ASP A 184 17.66 -82.48 20.10
C ASP A 184 17.07 -83.80 20.67
N PRO A 185 17.84 -84.65 21.38
CA PRO A 185 17.38 -85.98 21.78
C PRO A 185 16.71 -85.94 23.16
N SER A 186 15.54 -85.32 23.25
CA SER A 186 14.74 -85.37 24.49
C SER A 186 13.24 -85.41 24.26
N TYR A 187 12.73 -86.43 23.57
CA TYR A 187 11.31 -86.83 23.64
C TYR A 187 11.15 -88.35 23.43
N ILE A 188 11.57 -89.14 24.43
CA ILE A 188 10.93 -90.43 24.72
C ILE A 188 9.98 -90.19 25.90
N GLN A 189 8.69 -90.48 25.67
CA GLN A 189 7.61 -90.70 26.65
C GLN A 189 6.71 -89.52 27.08
N ASN A 190 5.62 -89.39 26.30
CA ASN A 190 4.21 -89.12 26.63
C ASN A 190 3.76 -88.03 27.62
N SER A 191 3.02 -87.08 27.02
CA SER A 191 1.79 -86.38 27.45
C SER A 191 1.84 -85.51 28.73
N HIS A 192 2.02 -84.20 28.57
CA HIS A 192 0.98 -83.17 28.44
C HIS A 192 1.65 -81.77 28.40
N GLN A 193 1.35 -80.97 27.36
CA GLN A 193 1.46 -79.50 27.20
C GLN A 193 2.50 -78.76 28.08
N SER A 194 3.54 -78.09 27.55
CA SER A 194 3.48 -76.78 26.89
C SER A 194 4.90 -76.38 26.42
N PHE A 195 5.01 -75.74 25.25
CA PHE A 195 6.26 -75.26 24.64
C PHE A 195 6.79 -73.96 25.29
N THR A 196 8.10 -73.87 25.55
CA THR A 196 9.09 -72.94 24.92
C THR A 196 10.35 -72.76 25.78
N PRO A 197 11.55 -72.84 25.18
CA PRO A 197 12.70 -72.06 25.65
C PRO A 197 13.45 -71.40 24.45
N SER A 198 13.52 -70.08 24.37
CA SER A 198 14.54 -69.18 24.95
C SER A 198 15.83 -69.08 24.12
N ALA A 199 16.08 -67.86 23.62
CA ALA A 199 17.36 -67.40 23.06
C ALA A 199 18.25 -66.75 24.15
N PRO A 200 19.59 -66.82 24.06
CA PRO A 200 20.51 -65.92 24.76
C PRO A 200 21.12 -64.89 23.78
N SER A 201 20.97 -63.59 24.05
CA SER A 201 21.88 -62.70 24.82
C SER A 201 23.16 -62.26 24.07
N THR A 202 23.25 -61.00 23.59
CA THR A 202 23.92 -59.79 24.18
C THR A 202 25.47 -59.84 24.10
N LEU A 203 26.26 -58.86 23.61
CA LEU A 203 26.42 -57.45 24.01
C LEU A 203 27.27 -56.60 23.00
N LEU A 204 26.77 -55.37 22.71
CA LEU A 204 27.44 -54.02 22.72
C LEU A 204 28.54 -53.62 21.68
N PRO A 205 28.89 -52.32 21.50
CA PRO A 205 28.17 -51.04 21.76
C PRO A 205 28.27 -49.96 20.63
N ILE A 206 27.58 -48.85 20.93
CA ILE A 206 27.39 -47.50 20.34
C ILE A 206 28.67 -46.70 20.02
N THR A 207 28.63 -45.85 18.98
CA THR A 207 29.15 -44.46 19.02
C THR A 207 28.35 -43.50 18.13
N THR A 208 27.90 -42.40 18.74
CA THR A 208 27.23 -41.19 18.21
C THR A 208 28.23 -40.16 17.67
N SER A 209 27.80 -39.31 16.71
CA SER A 209 28.33 -37.94 16.59
C SER A 209 27.32 -36.98 15.96
N THR A 210 26.97 -35.98 16.76
CA THR A 210 26.30 -34.71 16.44
C THR A 210 27.29 -33.68 15.89
N ALA A 211 26.85 -32.81 14.98
CA ALA A 211 27.49 -31.52 14.76
C ALA A 211 26.44 -30.42 14.54
N ALA A 212 26.55 -29.37 15.35
CA ALA A 212 25.79 -28.13 15.30
C ALA A 212 26.35 -27.20 14.21
N ILE A 213 25.48 -26.37 13.62
CA ILE A 213 25.88 -25.28 12.72
C ILE A 213 25.78 -23.96 13.51
N ASN A 214 26.94 -23.33 13.71
CA ASN A 214 27.07 -21.93 14.07
C ASN A 214 26.84 -21.07 12.82
N THR A 215 26.11 -19.95 12.94
CA THR A 215 26.22 -18.88 11.95
C THR A 215 26.16 -17.52 12.64
N THR A 216 27.34 -16.92 12.75
CA THR A 216 27.60 -15.51 12.96
C THR A 216 27.25 -14.71 11.70
N ILE A 217 26.45 -13.64 11.80
CA ILE A 217 26.50 -12.54 10.83
C ILE A 217 26.39 -11.20 11.56
N SER A 218 27.44 -10.42 11.35
CA SER A 218 27.69 -9.08 11.85
C SER A 218 26.88 -8.01 11.12
N ASN A 219 26.78 -6.89 11.81
CA ASN A 219 26.05 -5.67 11.48
C ASN A 219 26.87 -4.73 10.55
N VAL A 220 26.15 -3.81 9.87
CA VAL A 220 26.55 -2.47 9.37
C VAL A 220 27.05 -2.32 7.92
N GLY A 221 26.46 -1.34 7.21
CA GLY A 221 27.15 -0.53 6.19
C GLY A 221 26.27 0.15 5.13
N ILE A 222 25.92 1.42 5.33
CA ILE A 222 25.44 2.39 4.30
C ILE A 222 26.64 3.29 3.91
N PRO A 223 26.75 3.82 2.67
CA PRO A 223 26.41 5.24 2.36
C PRO A 223 25.75 5.41 0.96
N ALA A 224 24.70 6.24 0.75
CA ALA A 224 24.68 7.70 0.41
C ALA A 224 25.63 8.12 -0.74
N GLN A 225 25.21 8.78 -1.85
CA GLN A 225 24.78 10.19 -1.93
C GLN A 225 24.33 10.65 -3.38
N HIS A 226 23.40 11.63 -3.44
CA HIS A 226 23.28 12.88 -4.29
C HIS A 226 23.31 12.88 -5.85
N THR A 227 22.66 13.76 -6.67
CA THR A 227 21.92 15.07 -6.55
C THR A 227 21.06 15.44 -7.80
N ASN A 228 19.92 16.12 -7.53
CA ASN A 228 19.24 17.33 -8.09
C ASN A 228 19.07 17.68 -9.60
N ASN A 229 17.80 18.04 -9.91
CA ASN A 229 17.31 18.93 -10.98
C ASN A 229 16.76 20.25 -10.37
N THR A 230 16.70 21.34 -11.15
CA THR A 230 16.05 22.64 -10.83
C THR A 230 15.10 23.06 -11.97
N PRO A 231 14.01 23.82 -11.70
CA PRO A 231 13.83 25.09 -12.42
C PRO A 231 13.22 26.25 -11.60
N THR A 232 13.38 27.46 -12.15
CA THR A 232 13.19 28.84 -11.63
C THR A 232 11.78 29.43 -11.81
N ASN A 233 11.45 30.46 -11.00
CA ASN A 233 10.19 31.23 -10.93
C ASN A 233 10.19 32.53 -11.77
N ASN A 234 8.99 32.99 -12.16
CA ASN A 234 8.66 34.31 -12.73
C ASN A 234 8.11 35.30 -11.67
N ILE A 235 8.33 36.61 -11.83
CA ILE A 235 7.57 37.73 -11.20
C ILE A 235 7.48 38.93 -12.18
N ILE A 236 6.29 39.53 -12.32
CA ILE A 236 6.05 40.92 -12.78
C ILE A 236 5.00 41.55 -11.83
N THR A 237 5.20 42.83 -11.47
CA THR A 237 4.38 43.64 -10.56
C THR A 237 3.87 44.90 -11.28
N THR A 238 2.62 45.32 -11.06
CA THR A 238 2.12 46.67 -11.39
C THR A 238 1.23 47.21 -10.24
N PRO A 239 1.24 48.53 -9.94
CA PRO A 239 0.55 49.12 -8.78
C PRO A 239 -0.77 49.82 -9.17
N SER A 240 -1.79 49.84 -8.28
CA SER A 240 -2.92 50.78 -8.37
C SER A 240 -3.67 50.99 -7.03
N THR A 241 -3.93 52.28 -6.76
CA THR A 241 -5.02 52.95 -5.99
C THR A 241 -5.32 52.61 -4.51
N ALA A 242 -5.37 53.68 -3.69
CA ALA A 242 -5.29 53.73 -2.23
C ALA A 242 -6.56 53.33 -1.43
N ASP A 243 -7.56 52.73 -2.05
CA ASP A 243 -8.77 52.22 -1.35
C ASP A 243 -8.98 50.71 -1.54
N ASP A 244 -8.15 50.08 -2.37
CA ASP A 244 -8.11 48.63 -2.51
C ASP A 244 -6.90 48.06 -1.76
N PRO A 245 -7.05 46.91 -1.09
CA PRO A 245 -5.91 46.27 -0.45
C PRO A 245 -4.83 45.99 -1.51
N PRO A 246 -3.56 46.31 -1.23
CA PRO A 246 -2.48 46.12 -2.18
C PRO A 246 -2.43 44.65 -2.60
N HIS A 247 -2.16 44.41 -3.88
CA HIS A 247 -2.04 43.08 -4.45
C HIS A 247 -0.75 42.41 -3.95
N TYR A 248 -0.80 41.90 -2.72
CA TYR A 248 0.33 41.30 -2.06
C TYR A 248 0.16 39.78 -1.99
N LYS A 249 1.19 39.07 -2.44
CA LYS A 249 1.27 37.61 -2.40
C LYS A 249 2.53 37.21 -1.64
N MET A 250 2.35 36.61 -0.47
CA MET A 250 3.45 36.14 0.37
C MET A 250 4.30 35.10 -0.38
N SER A 251 5.63 35.26 -0.36
CA SER A 251 6.57 34.48 -1.16
C SER A 251 6.54 33.01 -0.78
N ARG A 252 6.23 32.13 -1.75
CA ARG A 252 6.20 30.67 -1.52
C ARG A 252 7.58 30.02 -1.51
N GLY A 253 8.62 30.73 -1.95
CA GLY A 253 9.99 30.24 -2.07
C GLY A 253 10.87 30.42 -0.84
N ILE A 254 10.33 30.97 0.26
CA ILE A 254 11.11 31.16 1.49
C ILE A 254 11.39 29.82 2.16
N THR A 255 12.67 29.52 2.33
CA THR A 255 13.19 28.27 2.89
C THR A 255 13.91 28.45 4.22
N ASN A 256 14.18 29.68 4.65
CA ASN A 256 14.84 30.00 5.92
C ASN A 256 13.96 30.91 6.81
N LEU A 257 14.25 30.90 8.12
CA LEU A 257 13.48 31.63 9.11
C LEU A 257 13.75 33.13 9.09
N TYR A 258 14.95 33.55 8.67
CA TYR A 258 15.32 34.96 8.58
C TYR A 258 14.52 35.70 7.51
N ASP A 259 14.38 35.11 6.32
CA ASP A 259 13.56 35.64 5.23
C ASP A 259 12.09 35.64 5.60
N LEU A 260 11.63 34.63 6.36
CA LEU A 260 10.27 34.60 6.89
C LEU A 260 10.04 35.73 7.90
N TRP A 261 10.95 35.90 8.85
CA TRP A 261 10.86 36.97 9.84
C TRP A 261 10.92 38.35 9.20
N ARG A 262 11.79 38.53 8.20
CA ARG A 262 11.95 39.75 7.43
C ARG A 262 10.71 40.06 6.61
N GLU A 263 10.16 39.09 5.87
CA GLU A 263 8.89 39.24 5.16
C GLU A 263 7.76 39.66 6.11
N TRP A 264 7.76 39.14 7.34
CA TRP A 264 6.74 39.43 8.34
C TRP A 264 6.83 40.85 8.94
N HIS A 265 8.03 41.30 9.31
CA HIS A 265 8.24 42.54 10.08
C HIS A 265 8.78 43.72 9.27
N THR A 266 9.54 43.46 8.21
CA THR A 266 10.24 44.50 7.43
C THR A 266 9.73 44.59 5.99
N GLY A 267 9.16 43.51 5.48
CA GLY A 267 8.81 43.36 4.07
C GLY A 267 9.96 42.76 3.26
N LEU A 268 9.63 42.25 2.07
CA LEU A 268 10.58 41.58 1.17
C LEU A 268 10.47 42.18 -0.23
N SER A 269 11.61 42.50 -0.85
CA SER A 269 11.69 42.99 -2.25
C SER A 269 10.77 44.19 -2.55
N GLY A 270 10.76 45.19 -1.68
CA GLY A 270 9.95 46.42 -1.86
C GLY A 270 8.46 46.23 -1.57
N SER A 271 8.02 45.05 -1.12
CA SER A 271 6.66 44.82 -0.65
C SER A 271 6.49 45.20 0.82
N PRO A 272 5.30 45.66 1.24
CA PRO A 272 5.02 46.01 2.64
C PRO A 272 5.15 44.80 3.57
N ALA A 273 5.42 45.06 4.85
CA ALA A 273 5.50 44.02 5.88
C ALA A 273 4.13 43.35 6.08
N VAL A 274 4.12 42.02 6.23
CA VAL A 274 2.86 41.28 6.45
C VAL A 274 2.14 41.77 7.70
N LEU A 275 2.88 42.14 8.75
CA LEU A 275 2.32 42.71 9.97
C LEU A 275 1.55 44.03 9.72
N GLU A 276 2.07 44.88 8.82
CA GLU A 276 1.42 46.14 8.46
C GLU A 276 0.15 45.92 7.63
N LEU A 277 0.18 44.91 6.75
CA LEU A 277 -0.99 44.47 5.99
C LEU A 277 -2.08 43.91 6.91
N GLU A 278 -1.73 43.08 7.89
CA GLU A 278 -2.68 42.58 8.89
C GLU A 278 -3.26 43.70 9.75
N ARG A 279 -2.46 44.69 10.15
CA ARG A 279 -2.94 45.83 10.94
C ARG A 279 -3.92 46.69 10.16
N THR A 280 -3.63 46.95 8.89
CA THR A 280 -4.36 47.94 8.07
C THR A 280 -5.61 47.34 7.43
N TRP A 281 -5.52 46.09 6.94
CA TRP A 281 -6.57 45.46 6.14
C TRP A 281 -7.14 44.18 6.78
N LYS A 282 -6.65 43.75 7.96
CA LYS A 282 -7.03 42.50 8.63
C LYS A 282 -6.86 41.28 7.72
N THR A 283 -7.95 40.63 7.35
CA THR A 283 -7.97 39.48 6.43
C THR A 283 -8.28 39.90 4.99
N LYS A 284 -8.70 41.17 4.74
CA LYS A 284 -9.18 41.62 3.43
C LYS A 284 -8.07 41.73 2.37
N TRP A 285 -6.81 41.89 2.77
CA TRP A 285 -5.68 41.86 1.83
C TRP A 285 -5.31 40.45 1.36
N ARG A 286 -5.83 39.41 2.03
CA ARG A 286 -5.54 38.02 1.70
C ARG A 286 -6.44 37.58 0.55
N ARG A 287 -5.84 37.01 -0.49
CA ARG A 287 -6.60 36.38 -1.58
C ARG A 287 -7.17 35.03 -1.14
N ARG A 288 -8.29 34.63 -1.77
CA ARG A 288 -8.94 33.35 -1.52
C ARG A 288 -7.95 32.20 -1.71
N GLY A 289 -7.65 31.48 -0.63
CA GLY A 289 -6.73 30.34 -0.61
C GLY A 289 -5.34 30.63 -0.02
N ASP A 290 -4.95 31.91 0.13
CA ASP A 290 -3.69 32.27 0.78
C ASP A 290 -3.82 32.33 2.32
N ASP A 291 -5.04 32.34 2.87
CA ASP A 291 -5.31 32.33 4.32
C ASP A 291 -4.60 31.20 5.05
N LYS A 292 -4.66 29.98 4.50
CA LYS A 292 -4.01 28.82 5.11
C LYS A 292 -2.50 29.01 5.16
N TRP A 293 -1.92 29.63 4.14
CA TRP A 293 -0.49 29.87 4.04
C TRP A 293 -0.04 30.94 5.02
N VAL A 294 -0.74 32.09 5.05
CA VAL A 294 -0.49 33.18 5.98
C VAL A 294 -0.65 32.70 7.42
N ASN A 295 -1.73 31.99 7.75
CA ASN A 295 -1.97 31.50 9.11
C ASN A 295 -0.92 30.47 9.59
N ARG A 296 -0.42 29.61 8.69
CA ARG A 296 0.68 28.67 9.02
C ARG A 296 1.95 29.43 9.40
N ARG A 297 2.31 30.43 8.60
CA ARG A 297 3.50 31.26 8.84
C ARG A 297 3.36 32.17 10.06
N ALA A 298 2.18 32.77 10.25
CA ALA A 298 1.83 33.53 11.45
C ALA A 298 2.02 32.70 12.72
N THR A 299 1.67 31.40 12.64
CA THR A 299 1.85 30.48 13.76
C THR A 299 3.32 30.25 14.08
N ILE A 300 4.17 30.06 13.09
CA ILE A 300 5.61 29.94 13.31
C ILE A 300 6.17 31.24 13.92
N ILE A 301 5.79 32.41 13.40
CA ILE A 301 6.22 33.70 13.94
C ILE A 301 5.79 33.87 15.41
N ARG A 302 4.55 33.52 15.75
CA ARG A 302 4.04 33.58 17.12
C ARG A 302 4.82 32.67 18.07
N GLU A 303 5.16 31.47 17.63
CA GLU A 303 5.97 30.53 18.42
C GLU A 303 7.40 31.03 18.60
N ILE A 304 7.99 31.69 17.58
CA ILE A 304 9.31 32.34 17.71
C ILE A 304 9.23 33.50 18.71
N GLN A 305 8.16 34.30 18.67
CA GLN A 305 7.93 35.38 19.65
C GLN A 305 7.75 34.82 21.07
N ALA A 306 6.96 33.77 21.24
CA ALA A 306 6.78 33.10 22.53
C ALA A 306 8.09 32.48 23.05
N TYR A 307 8.91 31.90 22.16
CA TYR A 307 10.24 31.40 22.49
C TYR A 307 11.16 32.53 22.96
N LYS A 308 11.19 33.64 22.22
CA LYS A 308 11.94 34.84 22.58
C LYS A 308 11.55 35.35 23.97
N GLU A 309 10.25 35.46 24.25
CA GLU A 309 9.72 35.92 25.55
C GLU A 309 10.05 34.94 26.68
N LYS A 310 9.84 33.63 26.44
CA LYS A 310 10.08 32.56 27.43
C LYS A 310 11.53 32.53 27.92
N TYR A 311 12.48 32.73 27.02
CA TYR A 311 13.91 32.65 27.34
C TYR A 311 14.61 34.02 27.37
N GLN A 312 13.86 35.11 27.26
CA GLN A 312 14.35 36.50 27.32
C GLN A 312 15.49 36.81 26.33
N LEU A 313 15.40 36.28 25.10
CA LEU A 313 16.40 36.53 24.06
C LEU A 313 16.09 37.78 23.24
N THR A 314 17.11 38.28 22.55
CA THR A 314 16.90 39.21 21.43
C THR A 314 16.24 38.48 20.25
N PRO A 315 15.48 39.18 19.38
CA PRO A 315 14.85 38.57 18.21
C PRO A 315 15.85 37.79 17.34
N GLU A 316 17.04 38.35 17.14
CA GLU A 316 18.11 37.78 16.32
C GLU A 316 18.69 36.51 16.96
N ALA A 317 18.89 36.52 18.28
CA ALA A 317 19.41 35.37 18.99
C ALA A 317 18.39 34.21 19.04
N ALA A 318 17.10 34.52 19.21
CA ALA A 318 16.03 33.52 19.14
C ALA A 318 15.92 32.90 17.75
N LEU A 319 15.98 33.73 16.68
CA LEU A 319 15.99 33.24 15.30
C LEU A 319 17.19 32.35 15.02
N LYS A 320 18.38 32.76 15.47
CA LYS A 320 19.61 31.99 15.30
C LYS A 320 19.51 30.63 15.97
N GLU A 321 19.09 30.58 17.23
CA GLU A 321 19.01 29.31 17.97
C GLU A 321 17.98 28.35 17.36
N ILE A 322 16.84 28.86 16.91
CA ILE A 322 15.80 28.04 16.26
C ILE A 322 16.26 27.56 14.87
N ASP A 323 16.93 28.41 14.09
CA ASP A 323 17.43 28.04 12.77
C ASP A 323 18.60 27.03 12.87
N ASP A 324 19.51 27.20 13.82
CA ASP A 324 20.58 26.25 14.11
C ASP A 324 20.00 24.86 14.46
N ARG A 325 18.95 24.81 15.30
CA ARG A 325 18.25 23.55 15.60
C ARG A 325 17.57 22.95 14.38
N ARG A 326 16.95 23.77 13.54
CA ARG A 326 16.33 23.31 12.28
C ARG A 326 17.36 22.67 11.36
N ILE A 327 18.58 23.21 11.33
CA ILE A 327 19.71 22.67 10.57
C ILE A 327 20.19 21.35 11.18
N VAL A 328 20.43 21.29 12.50
CA VAL A 328 20.87 20.07 13.21
C VAL A 328 19.89 18.91 13.04
N LEU A 329 18.58 19.20 13.03
CA LEU A 329 17.54 18.19 12.80
C LEU A 329 17.48 17.67 11.36
N GLY A 330 18.37 18.12 10.46
CA GLY A 330 18.47 17.71 9.06
C GLY A 330 17.86 18.71 8.08
N ASN A 331 18.17 20.00 8.29
CA ASN A 331 17.74 21.14 7.47
C ASN A 331 16.24 21.10 7.10
N LYS A 332 15.39 21.05 8.13
CA LYS A 332 13.95 20.86 7.95
C LYS A 332 13.30 22.08 7.30
N SER A 333 12.27 21.83 6.50
CA SER A 333 11.52 22.89 5.82
C SER A 333 10.66 23.69 6.81
N ILE A 334 10.30 24.92 6.43
CA ILE A 334 9.40 25.76 7.23
C ILE A 334 8.03 25.09 7.43
N ASN A 335 7.53 24.34 6.43
CA ASN A 335 6.29 23.58 6.59
C ASN A 335 6.43 22.46 7.62
N TRP A 336 7.60 21.79 7.66
CA TRP A 336 7.87 20.79 8.70
C TRP A 336 7.85 21.41 10.11
N MET A 337 8.39 22.63 10.26
CA MET A 337 8.35 23.35 11.54
C MET A 337 6.93 23.66 12.01
N TYR A 338 6.03 24.04 11.10
CA TYR A 338 4.62 24.24 11.43
C TYR A 338 3.95 22.95 11.95
N GLU A 339 4.26 21.80 11.34
CA GLU A 339 3.70 20.50 11.71
C GLU A 339 4.32 19.95 13.01
N ASN A 340 5.56 20.32 13.34
CA ASN A 340 6.34 19.75 14.45
C ASN A 340 6.75 20.80 15.49
N ARG A 341 5.83 21.69 15.89
CA ARG A 341 6.11 22.84 16.79
C ARG A 341 6.90 22.46 18.04
N THR A 342 6.45 21.44 18.75
CA THR A 342 7.05 20.98 20.02
C THR A 342 8.52 20.56 19.90
N LYS A 343 8.95 20.11 18.72
CA LYS A 343 10.30 19.59 18.48
C LYS A 343 11.37 20.68 18.40
N TRP A 344 10.99 21.93 18.14
CA TRP A 344 11.94 23.04 18.02
C TRP A 344 11.67 24.18 19.01
N THR A 345 10.47 24.25 19.61
CA THR A 345 10.15 25.25 20.65
C THR A 345 10.64 24.87 22.05
N THR A 346 11.01 23.61 22.27
CA THR A 346 11.56 23.15 23.56
C THR A 346 13.08 23.34 23.54
N ARG A 347 13.60 24.12 24.50
CA ARG A 347 15.03 24.19 24.76
C ARG A 347 15.40 22.91 25.51
N VAL A 348 16.32 22.13 24.94
CA VAL A 348 16.93 21.03 25.68
C VAL A 348 17.76 21.71 26.76
N GLU A 349 17.33 21.58 28.01
CA GLU A 349 18.16 21.93 29.16
C GLU A 349 19.30 20.91 29.17
N GLU A 350 20.53 21.39 28.96
CA GLU A 350 21.75 20.60 29.17
C GLU A 350 22.00 20.38 30.67
#